data_AF-A0AA87ZQ40-F1
#
_entry.id   AF-A0AA87ZQ40-F1
#
_cell.length_a   1.000
_cell.length_b   1.000
_cell.length_c   1.000
_cell.angle_alpha   90.00
_cell.angle_beta   90.00
_cell.angle_gamma   90.00
#
_symmetry.space_group_name_H-M   'P 1'
#
loop_
_entity.id
_entity.type
_entity.pdbx_description
1 polymer ?
#
loop_
_entity_poly.entity_id
_entity_poly.type
_entity_poly.pdbx_seq_one_letter_code
_entity_poly.pdbx_strand_id
1 'polypeptide(L)'
;MEGHEELRKEVGYGGSVVVPQVLENVQVLSLNNLREIPHYYLQNEAETDPVEVEDSFHIPVIDMSKLLDKDPSIYNHELARLHSACKDWGFFQLINHGVPEEVTEKMKIDTQDFFQLPLEEKKTYAQLPNDFEGYGQAFLFSQEQKLDWGDRFFLVVQPVSQRNMRFWPTYPTSFRENLDIYSLEMQKLTVCLLKFMSRNLGLDSETFTSFFVEGRQGVRLNLYPPCVQANKVMGLGPHSDPNLLSLLMQVNDVQGLQIMKNGNWVPVKPVPGAFIVNIGDVIEMMTNGEYKSTEHRVVVNLEKQRLSIAAFLNPDIQTMISPLPDLVKQNRPKYKSVSYEEYLARIYQIKKLDRKSLIDQMKLEQ
;
A
#
# COMPACT_ATOMS: atom_id res chain seq x y z
N MET A 1 -15.09 -27.05 -7.26
CA MET A 1 -15.33 -25.81 -8.04
C MET A 1 -16.68 -25.16 -7.74
N GLU A 2 -17.68 -25.87 -7.17
CA GLU A 2 -18.99 -25.27 -6.83
C GLU A 2 -19.01 -24.52 -5.48
N GLY A 3 -18.14 -24.86 -4.52
CA GLY A 3 -18.13 -24.22 -3.19
C GLY A 3 -17.61 -22.77 -3.14
N HIS A 4 -16.88 -22.29 -4.15
CA HIS A 4 -16.42 -20.90 -4.22
C HIS A 4 -17.47 -19.94 -4.78
N GLU A 5 -18.52 -20.45 -5.42
CA GLU A 5 -19.59 -19.65 -6.02
C GLU A 5 -20.74 -19.40 -5.03
N GLU A 6 -20.96 -20.31 -4.07
CA GLU A 6 -21.98 -20.17 -3.03
C GLU A 6 -21.59 -19.15 -1.94
N LEU A 7 -20.31 -19.08 -1.55
CA LEU A 7 -19.82 -18.08 -0.57
C LEU A 7 -19.84 -16.64 -1.09
N ARG A 8 -19.82 -16.43 -2.42
CA ARG A 8 -20.02 -15.10 -3.04
C ARG A 8 -21.44 -14.57 -2.84
N LYS A 9 -22.41 -15.44 -2.50
CA LYS A 9 -23.82 -15.06 -2.27
C LYS A 9 -24.15 -14.86 -0.78
N GLU A 10 -23.39 -15.43 0.15
CA GLU A 10 -23.71 -15.38 1.59
C GLU A 10 -23.20 -14.13 2.31
N VAL A 11 -22.26 -13.37 1.73
CA VAL A 11 -22.01 -12.00 2.16
C VAL A 11 -23.11 -11.12 1.57
N GLY A 12 -24.26 -11.09 2.25
CA GLY A 12 -25.40 -10.29 1.86
C GLY A 12 -25.02 -8.83 1.63
N TYR A 13 -24.87 -8.45 0.36
CA TYR A 13 -24.97 -7.06 -0.08
C TYR A 13 -26.41 -6.62 0.17
N GLY A 14 -26.65 -6.12 1.39
CA GLY A 14 -27.92 -5.57 1.82
C GLY A 14 -28.43 -4.57 0.79
N GLY A 15 -29.65 -4.81 0.32
CA GLY A 15 -30.28 -4.11 -0.77
C GLY A 15 -30.40 -2.60 -0.58
N SER A 16 -30.39 -1.93 -1.73
CA SER A 16 -30.75 -0.53 -2.00
C SER A 16 -29.90 0.56 -1.36
N VAL A 17 -28.83 0.98 -2.05
CA VAL A 17 -28.52 2.43 -2.25
C VAL A 17 -27.95 2.66 -3.65
N VAL A 18 -28.78 3.29 -4.49
CA VAL A 18 -28.55 4.24 -5.61
C VAL A 18 -27.34 4.06 -6.54
N VAL A 19 -27.67 3.88 -7.83
CA VAL A 19 -26.88 4.07 -9.07
C VAL A 19 -25.46 4.63 -8.84
N PRO A 20 -24.39 3.96 -9.30
CA PRO A 20 -23.08 4.59 -9.34
C PRO A 20 -23.20 5.82 -10.23
N GLN A 21 -23.18 7.03 -9.67
CA GLN A 21 -22.76 8.16 -10.46
C GLN A 21 -21.39 7.77 -10.99
N VAL A 22 -21.26 7.67 -12.31
CA VAL A 22 -19.96 7.57 -12.96
C VAL A 22 -19.25 8.87 -12.60
N LEU A 23 -18.46 8.83 -11.53
CA LEU A 23 -17.64 9.95 -11.16
C LEU A 23 -16.58 10.12 -12.23
N GLU A 24 -16.40 11.35 -12.68
CA GLU A 24 -15.28 11.67 -13.56
C GLU A 24 -13.97 11.39 -12.84
N ASN A 25 -13.02 10.78 -13.56
CA ASN A 25 -11.67 10.56 -13.07
C ASN A 25 -11.03 11.87 -12.61
N VAL A 26 -10.23 11.83 -11.54
CA VAL A 26 -9.64 13.05 -10.95
C VAL A 26 -8.74 13.75 -11.96
N GLN A 27 -8.06 12.99 -12.82
CA GLN A 27 -7.26 13.57 -13.90
C GLN A 27 -8.08 14.44 -14.85
N VAL A 28 -9.32 14.05 -15.16
CA VAL A 28 -10.23 14.84 -16.03
C VAL A 28 -10.69 16.10 -15.29
N LEU A 29 -11.08 15.96 -14.03
CA LEU A 29 -11.48 17.07 -13.18
C LEU A 29 -10.36 18.12 -13.04
N SER A 30 -9.12 17.66 -12.88
CA SER A 30 -7.92 18.51 -12.79
C SER A 30 -7.65 19.26 -14.11
N LEU A 31 -7.74 18.58 -15.26
CA LEU A 31 -7.56 19.21 -16.58
C LEU A 31 -8.58 20.32 -16.87
N ASN A 32 -9.79 20.19 -16.33
CA ASN A 32 -10.85 21.20 -16.46
C ASN A 32 -10.62 22.44 -15.58
N ASN A 33 -9.54 22.50 -14.79
CA ASN A 33 -9.20 23.63 -13.91
C ASN A 33 -10.38 24.10 -13.04
N LEU A 34 -11.09 23.15 -12.44
CA LEU A 34 -12.26 23.44 -11.62
C LEU A 34 -11.88 24.41 -10.50
N ARG A 35 -12.53 25.59 -10.51
CA ARG A 35 -12.42 26.57 -9.42
C ARG A 35 -13.13 26.11 -8.14
N GLU A 36 -14.08 25.19 -8.30
CA GLU A 36 -14.88 24.64 -7.22
C GLU A 36 -14.77 23.11 -7.23
N ILE A 37 -14.12 22.58 -6.20
CA ILE A 37 -13.91 21.14 -6.02
C ILE A 37 -15.22 20.49 -5.56
N PRO A 38 -15.65 19.37 -6.17
CA PRO A 38 -16.85 18.67 -5.72
C PRO A 38 -16.81 18.28 -4.24
N HIS A 39 -17.94 18.43 -3.55
CA HIS A 39 -18.04 18.29 -2.08
C HIS A 39 -17.59 16.92 -1.52
N TYR A 40 -17.61 15.87 -2.34
CA TYR A 40 -17.15 14.53 -1.98
C TYR A 40 -15.63 14.41 -1.94
N TYR A 41 -14.85 15.31 -2.57
CA TYR A 41 -13.40 15.36 -2.41
C TYR A 41 -12.93 16.29 -1.28
N LEU A 42 -13.82 17.15 -0.78
CA LEU A 42 -13.50 18.08 0.29
C LEU A 42 -13.36 17.33 1.61
N GLN A 43 -12.15 17.32 2.17
CA GLN A 43 -11.88 16.76 3.48
C GLN A 43 -12.31 17.73 4.58
N ASN A 44 -12.71 17.19 5.74
CA ASN A 44 -13.06 18.01 6.90
C ASN A 44 -11.79 18.71 7.45
N GLU A 45 -11.94 19.92 8.01
CA GLU A 45 -10.82 20.73 8.55
C GLU A 45 -10.02 20.04 9.67
N ALA A 46 -10.51 18.90 10.20
CA ALA A 46 -9.83 18.08 11.19
C ALA A 46 -8.53 17.40 10.68
N GLU A 47 -8.20 17.48 9.39
CA GLU A 47 -6.93 16.98 8.82
C GLU A 47 -5.85 18.07 8.68
N THR A 48 -6.05 19.24 9.29
CA THR A 48 -5.06 20.32 9.46
C THR A 48 -4.05 20.05 10.57
N ASP A 49 -3.90 18.79 10.97
CA ASP A 49 -2.89 18.33 11.92
C ASP A 49 -1.51 18.89 11.56
N PRO A 50 -0.74 19.32 12.57
CA PRO A 50 0.56 19.94 12.35
C PRO A 50 1.48 19.00 11.56
N VAL A 51 2.02 19.54 10.47
CA VAL A 51 3.08 18.89 9.71
C VAL A 51 4.39 19.36 10.32
N GLU A 52 5.11 18.45 10.97
CA GLU A 52 6.45 18.76 11.49
C GLU A 52 7.46 18.70 10.34
N VAL A 53 8.17 19.82 10.12
CA VAL A 53 9.14 19.98 9.03
C VAL A 53 10.58 20.04 9.58
N GLU A 54 10.80 19.62 10.82
CA GLU A 54 12.16 19.57 11.38
C GLU A 54 12.99 18.47 10.67
N ASP A 55 14.25 18.79 10.35
CA ASP A 55 15.21 17.87 9.70
C ASP A 55 15.53 16.61 10.53
N SER A 56 15.07 16.56 11.79
CA SER A 56 15.24 15.42 12.71
C SER A 56 14.30 14.25 12.43
N PHE A 57 13.23 14.43 11.64
CA PHE A 57 12.21 13.39 11.38
C PHE A 57 12.35 12.78 9.98
N HIS A 58 13.50 12.17 9.70
CA HIS A 58 13.67 11.35 8.51
C HIS A 58 13.49 9.87 8.84
N ILE A 59 12.71 9.16 8.02
CA ILE A 59 12.62 7.71 8.14
C ILE A 59 14.00 7.07 7.93
N PRO A 60 14.32 5.99 8.65
CA PRO A 60 15.61 5.33 8.54
C PRO A 60 15.96 4.91 7.11
N VAL A 61 17.24 4.98 6.75
CA VAL A 61 17.76 4.46 5.48
C VAL A 61 18.51 3.16 5.75
N ILE A 62 18.01 2.06 5.21
CA ILE A 62 18.58 0.71 5.31
C ILE A 62 19.32 0.37 4.02
N ASP A 63 20.52 -0.18 4.15
CA ASP A 63 21.39 -0.58 3.06
C ASP A 63 21.36 -2.10 2.89
N MET A 64 20.71 -2.56 1.82
CA MET A 64 20.56 -4.00 1.56
C MET A 64 21.91 -4.70 1.33
N SER A 65 22.90 -4.00 0.78
CA SER A 65 24.23 -4.58 0.55
C SER A 65 24.92 -4.92 1.88
N LYS A 66 24.68 -4.11 2.93
CA LYS A 66 25.19 -4.35 4.28
C LYS A 66 24.45 -5.48 5.00
N LEU A 67 23.16 -5.66 4.73
CA LEU A 67 22.39 -6.84 5.20
C LEU A 67 22.86 -8.15 4.53
N LEU A 68 23.59 -8.05 3.41
CA LEU A 68 24.15 -9.18 2.68
C LEU A 68 25.67 -9.28 2.82
N ASP A 69 26.28 -8.44 3.69
CA ASP A 69 27.72 -8.42 3.89
C ASP A 69 28.21 -9.69 4.58
N LYS A 70 29.45 -10.08 4.26
CA LYS A 70 30.11 -11.24 4.87
C LYS A 70 30.78 -10.90 6.19
N ASP A 71 31.07 -9.62 6.45
CA ASP A 71 31.56 -9.14 7.73
C ASP A 71 30.42 -9.16 8.76
N PRO A 72 30.50 -10.00 9.82
CA PRO A 72 29.46 -10.08 10.84
C PRO A 72 29.20 -8.74 11.56
N SER A 73 30.20 -7.86 11.68
CA SER A 73 30.03 -6.57 12.32
C SER A 73 29.15 -5.64 11.49
N ILE A 74 29.39 -5.58 10.18
CA ILE A 74 28.58 -4.76 9.24
C ILE A 74 27.16 -5.33 9.15
N TYR A 75 27.06 -6.65 8.97
CA TYR A 75 25.79 -7.36 8.93
C TYR A 75 24.95 -7.12 10.19
N ASN A 76 25.50 -7.38 11.37
CA ASN A 76 24.75 -7.25 12.63
C ASN A 76 24.36 -5.79 12.92
N HIS A 77 25.22 -4.83 12.56
CA HIS A 77 24.89 -3.41 12.71
C HIS A 77 23.70 -3.01 11.85
N GLU A 78 23.70 -3.38 10.56
CA GLU A 78 22.59 -3.05 9.67
C GLU A 78 21.31 -3.83 10.01
N LEU A 79 21.45 -5.09 10.44
CA LEU A 79 20.35 -5.91 10.91
C LEU A 79 19.65 -5.27 12.13
N ALA A 80 20.41 -4.73 13.07
CA ALA A 80 19.88 -3.97 14.21
C ALA A 80 19.18 -2.67 13.78
N ARG A 81 19.73 -1.95 12.79
CA ARG A 81 19.08 -0.75 12.22
C ARG A 81 17.74 -1.07 11.57
N LEU A 82 17.66 -2.19 10.82
CA LEU A 82 16.41 -2.69 10.27
C LEU A 82 15.40 -3.01 11.38
N HIS A 83 15.83 -3.70 12.45
CA HIS A 83 14.97 -4.00 13.59
C HIS A 83 14.37 -2.74 14.22
N SER A 84 15.21 -1.74 14.51
CA SER A 84 14.77 -0.45 15.04
C SER A 84 13.83 0.28 14.08
N ALA A 85 14.11 0.28 12.77
CA ALA A 85 13.23 0.90 11.79
C ALA A 85 11.82 0.27 11.81
N CYS A 86 11.72 -1.06 11.84
CA CYS A 86 10.44 -1.76 11.91
C CYS A 86 9.67 -1.49 13.22
N LYS A 87 10.37 -1.33 14.35
CA LYS A 87 9.77 -1.11 15.68
C LYS A 87 9.36 0.33 15.93
N ASP A 88 10.22 1.26 15.56
CA ASP A 88 10.05 2.66 15.94
C ASP A 88 9.29 3.43 14.87
N TRP A 89 9.46 3.07 13.59
CA TRP A 89 8.91 3.82 12.47
C TRP A 89 7.88 3.04 11.67
N GLY A 90 8.02 1.71 11.56
CA GLY A 90 7.22 0.93 10.62
C GLY A 90 7.49 1.26 9.14
N PHE A 91 8.45 2.15 8.89
CA PHE A 91 8.83 2.68 7.58
C PHE A 91 10.35 2.81 7.50
N PHE A 92 10.91 2.56 6.33
CA PHE A 92 12.31 2.86 6.01
C PHE A 92 12.50 3.03 4.50
N GLN A 93 13.61 3.65 4.11
CA GLN A 93 14.06 3.68 2.72
C GLN A 93 15.12 2.61 2.52
N LEU A 94 15.00 1.82 1.46
CA LEU A 94 15.93 0.75 1.14
C LEU A 94 16.78 1.16 -0.06
N ILE A 95 18.10 1.27 0.16
CA ILE A 95 19.11 1.54 -0.87
C ILE A 95 19.93 0.29 -1.16
N ASN A 96 20.65 0.31 -2.29
CA ASN A 96 21.51 -0.80 -2.73
C ASN A 96 20.77 -2.15 -2.76
N HIS A 97 19.46 -2.11 -3.06
CA HIS A 97 18.51 -3.22 -2.94
C HIS A 97 18.73 -4.38 -3.94
N GLY A 98 19.65 -4.24 -4.88
CA GLY A 98 19.99 -5.28 -5.85
C GLY A 98 19.07 -5.39 -7.07
N VAL A 99 17.86 -4.80 -7.03
CA VAL A 99 17.01 -4.64 -8.22
C VAL A 99 17.74 -3.80 -9.28
N PRO A 100 17.89 -4.29 -10.53
CA PRO A 100 18.56 -3.53 -11.58
C PRO A 100 17.86 -2.21 -11.88
N GLU A 101 18.64 -1.14 -12.06
CA GLU A 101 18.12 0.20 -12.37
C GLU A 101 17.27 0.22 -13.66
N GLU A 102 17.64 -0.58 -14.66
CA GLU A 102 16.87 -0.71 -15.89
C GLU A 102 15.44 -1.21 -15.64
N VAL A 103 15.22 -2.11 -14.66
CA VAL A 103 13.90 -2.64 -14.32
C VAL A 103 13.03 -1.55 -13.70
N THR A 104 13.59 -0.74 -12.80
CA THR A 104 12.85 0.35 -12.15
C THR A 104 12.56 1.48 -13.13
N GLU A 105 13.52 1.88 -13.96
CA GLU A 105 13.34 2.94 -14.95
C GLU A 105 12.32 2.56 -16.04
N LYS A 106 12.38 1.32 -16.57
CA LYS A 106 11.38 0.84 -17.53
C LYS A 106 9.97 0.86 -16.96
N MET A 107 9.79 0.41 -15.72
CA MET A 107 8.48 0.42 -15.06
C MET A 107 7.98 1.85 -14.78
N LYS A 108 8.88 2.81 -14.48
CA LYS A 108 8.54 4.24 -14.37
C LYS A 108 8.03 4.80 -15.69
N ILE A 109 8.76 4.56 -16.79
CA ILE A 109 8.41 5.01 -18.15
C ILE A 109 7.04 4.44 -18.53
N ASP A 110 6.85 3.12 -18.40
CA ASP A 110 5.59 2.47 -18.76
C ASP A 110 4.39 3.00 -17.95
N THR A 111 4.62 3.34 -16.68
CA THR A 111 3.60 3.96 -15.82
C THR A 111 3.24 5.37 -16.29
N GLN A 112 4.24 6.17 -16.64
CA GLN A 112 4.03 7.52 -17.18
C GLN A 112 3.27 7.46 -18.50
N ASP A 113 3.69 6.60 -19.42
CA ASP A 113 3.08 6.42 -20.73
C ASP A 113 1.63 5.94 -20.61
N PHE A 114 1.35 4.97 -19.73
CA PHE A 114 -0.01 4.51 -19.47
C PHE A 114 -0.92 5.65 -18.99
N PHE A 115 -0.48 6.46 -18.02
CA PHE A 115 -1.31 7.56 -17.50
C PHE A 115 -1.45 8.74 -18.48
N GLN A 116 -0.56 8.85 -19.47
CA GLN A 116 -0.66 9.81 -20.57
C GLN A 116 -1.66 9.40 -21.66
N LEU A 117 -2.06 8.12 -21.73
CA LEU A 117 -3.06 7.67 -22.68
C LEU A 117 -4.38 8.45 -22.56
N PRO A 118 -5.15 8.59 -23.66
CA PRO A 118 -6.51 9.11 -23.62
C PRO A 118 -7.36 8.37 -22.59
N LEU A 119 -8.31 9.09 -21.97
CA LEU A 119 -9.18 8.51 -20.95
C LEU A 119 -9.93 7.27 -21.46
N GLU A 120 -10.44 7.32 -22.68
CA GLU A 120 -11.19 6.20 -23.29
C GLU A 120 -10.33 4.95 -23.43
N GLU A 121 -9.04 5.09 -23.72
CA GLU A 121 -8.11 3.96 -23.75
C GLU A 121 -7.86 3.39 -22.35
N LYS A 122 -7.65 4.25 -21.34
CA LYS A 122 -7.50 3.80 -19.94
C LYS A 122 -8.77 3.12 -19.42
N LYS A 123 -9.94 3.61 -19.79
CA LYS A 123 -11.25 3.05 -19.42
C LYS A 123 -11.51 1.66 -20.01
N THR A 124 -10.79 1.24 -21.05
CA THR A 124 -10.87 -0.16 -21.51
C THR A 124 -10.43 -1.15 -20.43
N TYR A 125 -9.57 -0.70 -19.51
CA TYR A 125 -9.09 -1.46 -18.36
C TYR A 125 -9.84 -1.10 -17.07
N ALA A 126 -11.00 -0.44 -17.14
CA ALA A 126 -11.71 0.02 -15.96
C ALA A 126 -12.08 -1.13 -15.01
N GLN A 127 -12.09 -0.81 -13.71
CA GLN A 127 -12.57 -1.71 -12.65
C GLN A 127 -14.01 -2.14 -12.95
N LEU A 128 -14.30 -3.41 -12.70
CA LEU A 128 -15.65 -3.96 -12.82
C LEU A 128 -16.37 -3.91 -11.47
N PRO A 129 -17.72 -3.94 -11.44
CA PRO A 129 -18.45 -4.08 -10.18
C PRO A 129 -17.96 -5.29 -9.39
N ASN A 130 -17.64 -5.08 -8.12
CA ASN A 130 -17.08 -6.09 -7.20
C ASN A 130 -15.69 -6.63 -7.57
N ASP A 131 -14.97 -5.97 -8.47
CA ASP A 131 -13.56 -6.27 -8.78
C ASP A 131 -12.67 -5.12 -8.28
N PHE A 132 -11.50 -5.48 -7.75
CA PHE A 132 -10.53 -4.51 -7.26
C PHE A 132 -9.43 -4.24 -8.29
N GLU A 133 -9.28 -5.10 -9.31
CA GLU A 133 -8.35 -4.89 -10.42
C GLU A 133 -8.89 -3.89 -11.44
N GLY A 134 -7.98 -3.22 -12.13
CA GLY A 134 -8.30 -2.27 -13.19
C GLY A 134 -8.10 -0.81 -12.82
N TYR A 135 -8.43 0.06 -13.77
CA TYR A 135 -8.27 1.51 -13.70
C TYR A 135 -9.52 2.15 -13.10
N GLY A 136 -9.36 3.01 -12.10
CA GLY A 136 -10.49 3.63 -11.43
C GLY A 136 -10.10 4.31 -10.12
N GLN A 137 -11.08 4.50 -9.26
CA GLN A 137 -10.95 5.13 -7.94
C GLN A 137 -11.39 4.16 -6.83
N ALA A 138 -11.44 4.62 -5.59
CA ALA A 138 -12.20 3.90 -4.57
C ALA A 138 -13.69 3.88 -4.95
N PHE A 139 -14.38 2.76 -4.75
CA PHE A 139 -15.82 2.69 -4.95
C PHE A 139 -16.53 3.61 -3.95
N LEU A 140 -17.59 4.28 -4.41
CA LEU A 140 -18.54 4.98 -3.56
C LEU A 140 -19.50 3.97 -2.91
N PHE A 141 -19.52 3.91 -1.59
CA PHE A 141 -20.40 3.07 -0.79
C PHE A 141 -21.52 3.85 -0.08
N SER A 142 -21.41 5.19 -0.01
CA SER A 142 -22.42 6.09 0.54
C SER A 142 -22.29 7.51 -0.06
N GLN A 143 -23.34 8.33 0.05
CA GLN A 143 -23.30 9.74 -0.38
C GLN A 143 -22.47 10.64 0.55
N GLU A 144 -22.21 10.17 1.78
CA GLU A 144 -21.44 10.90 2.79
C GLU A 144 -19.94 10.57 2.71
N GLN A 145 -19.56 9.54 1.94
CA GLN A 145 -18.19 9.09 1.79
C GLN A 145 -17.33 10.17 1.13
N LYS A 146 -16.19 10.46 1.76
CA LYS A 146 -15.13 11.29 1.17
C LYS A 146 -14.27 10.46 0.21
N LEU A 147 -13.88 11.08 -0.88
CA LEU A 147 -13.08 10.48 -1.94
C LEU A 147 -11.68 11.07 -1.96
N ASP A 148 -10.77 10.19 -2.37
CA ASP A 148 -9.38 10.51 -2.61
C ASP A 148 -9.21 11.27 -3.93
N TRP A 149 -8.38 12.31 -3.92
CA TRP A 149 -7.94 13.07 -5.10
C TRP A 149 -6.81 12.32 -5.82
N GLY A 150 -7.14 11.16 -6.37
CA GLY A 150 -6.20 10.35 -7.13
C GLY A 150 -6.91 9.28 -7.95
N ASP A 151 -6.34 8.98 -9.12
CA ASP A 151 -6.71 7.82 -9.91
C ASP A 151 -5.70 6.68 -9.63
N ARG A 152 -6.16 5.44 -9.69
CA ARG A 152 -5.32 4.26 -9.43
C ARG A 152 -5.52 3.20 -10.49
N PHE A 153 -4.49 2.38 -10.66
CA PHE A 153 -4.53 1.19 -11.49
C PHE A 153 -3.96 0.02 -10.70
N PHE A 154 -4.81 -0.95 -10.36
CA PHE A 154 -4.43 -2.09 -9.53
C PHE A 154 -4.44 -3.38 -10.35
N LEU A 155 -3.40 -4.19 -10.19
CA LEU A 155 -3.27 -5.48 -10.86
C LEU A 155 -2.80 -6.54 -9.87
N VAL A 156 -3.41 -7.72 -9.91
CA VAL A 156 -2.83 -8.93 -9.30
C VAL A 156 -1.74 -9.43 -10.22
N VAL A 157 -0.51 -9.50 -9.70
CA VAL A 157 0.68 -9.89 -10.47
C VAL A 157 1.25 -11.23 -10.05
N GLN A 158 1.01 -11.69 -8.81
CA GLN A 158 1.33 -13.05 -8.39
C GLN A 158 0.20 -13.66 -7.56
N PRO A 159 -0.01 -14.99 -7.65
CA PRO A 159 0.65 -15.91 -8.58
C PRO A 159 0.15 -15.71 -10.03
N VAL A 160 0.95 -16.13 -11.02
CA VAL A 160 0.61 -16.01 -12.47
C VAL A 160 -0.76 -16.59 -12.80
N SER A 161 -1.14 -17.70 -12.16
CA SER A 161 -2.42 -18.39 -12.36
C SER A 161 -3.66 -17.56 -11.98
N GLN A 162 -3.48 -16.50 -11.18
CA GLN A 162 -4.57 -15.63 -10.72
C GLN A 162 -4.62 -14.30 -11.48
N ARG A 163 -3.75 -14.09 -12.47
CA ARG A 163 -3.76 -12.88 -13.30
C ARG A 163 -4.98 -12.84 -14.19
N ASN A 164 -5.73 -11.74 -14.13
CA ASN A 164 -6.79 -11.48 -15.08
C ASN A 164 -6.30 -10.57 -16.22
N MET A 165 -5.93 -11.19 -17.35
CA MET A 165 -5.32 -10.50 -18.49
C MET A 165 -6.25 -9.46 -19.17
N ARG A 166 -7.54 -9.42 -18.83
CA ARG A 166 -8.45 -8.33 -19.23
C ARG A 166 -7.92 -6.98 -18.75
N PHE A 167 -7.40 -6.93 -17.52
CA PHE A 167 -6.94 -5.68 -16.91
C PHE A 167 -5.52 -5.33 -17.31
N TRP A 168 -4.74 -6.24 -17.88
CA TRP A 168 -3.34 -5.99 -18.22
C TRP A 168 -3.23 -5.16 -19.50
N PRO A 169 -2.67 -3.94 -19.48
CA PRO A 169 -2.59 -3.09 -20.67
C PRO A 169 -1.81 -3.73 -21.80
N THR A 170 -2.24 -3.54 -23.04
CA THR A 170 -1.44 -3.85 -24.23
C THR A 170 -0.61 -2.65 -24.70
N TYR A 171 -0.87 -1.47 -24.15
CA TYR A 171 -0.13 -0.24 -24.40
C TYR A 171 0.26 0.43 -23.06
N PRO A 172 1.51 0.89 -22.91
CA PRO A 172 2.62 0.71 -23.85
C PRO A 172 2.94 -0.79 -24.07
N THR A 173 3.46 -1.16 -25.24
CA THR A 173 3.64 -2.58 -25.63
C THR A 173 4.60 -3.33 -24.70
N SER A 174 5.50 -2.59 -24.06
CA SER A 174 6.45 -3.02 -23.04
C SER A 174 5.82 -3.30 -21.67
N PHE A 175 4.63 -2.75 -21.39
CA PHE A 175 4.05 -2.72 -20.03
C PHE A 175 3.97 -4.10 -19.38
N ARG A 176 3.46 -5.10 -20.10
CA ARG A 176 3.21 -6.43 -19.53
C ARG A 176 4.52 -7.15 -19.17
N GLU A 177 5.51 -7.07 -20.05
CA GLU A 177 6.82 -7.70 -19.85
C GLU A 177 7.55 -7.02 -18.70
N ASN A 178 7.61 -5.69 -18.70
CA ASN A 178 8.28 -4.94 -17.64
C ASN A 178 7.59 -5.09 -16.28
N LEU A 179 6.26 -5.15 -16.23
CA LEU A 179 5.52 -5.44 -15.00
C LEU A 179 5.79 -6.84 -14.47
N ASP A 180 5.92 -7.84 -15.36
CA ASP A 180 6.24 -9.21 -14.96
C ASP A 180 7.65 -9.30 -14.34
N ILE A 181 8.65 -8.69 -15.00
CA ILE A 181 10.02 -8.61 -14.49
C ILE A 181 10.06 -7.85 -13.16
N TYR A 182 9.43 -6.68 -13.10
CA TYR A 182 9.34 -5.87 -11.88
C TYR A 182 8.68 -6.64 -10.73
N SER A 183 7.57 -7.33 -11.00
CA SER A 183 6.87 -8.17 -10.02
C SER A 183 7.79 -9.22 -9.39
N LEU A 184 8.55 -9.94 -10.21
CA LEU A 184 9.48 -10.96 -9.75
C LEU A 184 10.61 -10.37 -8.89
N GLU A 185 11.17 -9.23 -9.29
CA GLU A 185 12.19 -8.54 -8.50
C GLU A 185 11.65 -8.03 -7.16
N MET A 186 10.43 -7.45 -7.15
CA MET A 186 9.76 -7.03 -5.92
C MET A 186 9.47 -8.21 -4.99
N GLN A 187 9.06 -9.36 -5.55
CA GLN A 187 8.81 -10.57 -4.77
C GLN A 187 10.10 -11.07 -4.11
N LYS A 188 11.19 -11.20 -4.88
CA LYS A 188 12.51 -11.61 -4.36
C LYS A 188 12.98 -10.69 -3.24
N LEU A 189 12.90 -9.37 -3.46
CA LEU A 189 13.33 -8.37 -2.50
C LEU A 189 12.51 -8.45 -1.21
N THR A 190 11.18 -8.53 -1.33
CA THR A 190 10.28 -8.62 -0.17
C THR A 190 10.52 -9.89 0.64
N VAL A 191 10.65 -11.05 -0.03
CA VAL A 191 10.96 -12.33 0.62
C VAL A 191 12.29 -12.24 1.38
N CYS A 192 13.32 -11.60 0.80
CA CYS A 192 14.60 -11.42 1.48
C CYS A 192 14.47 -10.57 2.75
N LEU A 193 13.74 -9.45 2.69
CA LEU A 193 13.47 -8.59 3.85
C LEU A 193 12.71 -9.34 4.95
N LEU A 194 11.69 -10.12 4.59
CA LEU A 194 10.93 -10.93 5.55
C LEU A 194 11.84 -11.94 6.29
N LYS A 195 12.84 -12.53 5.62
CA LYS A 195 13.80 -13.42 6.28
C LYS A 195 14.67 -12.69 7.31
N PHE A 196 15.11 -11.47 7.02
CA PHE A 196 15.85 -10.66 7.99
C PHE A 196 14.96 -10.23 9.16
N MET A 197 13.71 -9.86 8.89
CA MET A 197 12.71 -9.52 9.90
C MET A 197 12.44 -10.69 10.85
N SER A 198 12.27 -11.91 10.33
CA SER A 198 12.12 -13.13 11.15
C SER A 198 13.33 -13.35 12.07
N ARG A 199 14.55 -13.28 11.52
CA ARG A 199 15.79 -13.45 12.30
C ARG A 199 15.93 -12.43 13.42
N ASN A 200 15.59 -11.17 13.13
CA ASN A 200 15.61 -10.08 14.12
C ASN A 200 14.68 -10.34 15.31
N LEU A 201 13.58 -11.06 15.08
CA LEU A 201 12.62 -11.43 16.12
C LEU A 201 12.99 -12.77 16.79
N GLY A 202 14.13 -13.37 16.44
CA GLY A 202 14.56 -14.67 16.95
C GLY A 202 13.72 -15.84 16.44
N LEU A 203 13.04 -15.67 15.31
CA LEU A 203 12.23 -16.70 14.64
C LEU A 203 13.06 -17.46 13.60
N ASP A 204 12.55 -18.63 13.17
CA ASP A 204 13.05 -19.29 11.97
C ASP A 204 12.91 -18.34 10.76
N SER A 205 13.93 -18.28 9.90
CA SER A 205 13.96 -17.30 8.82
C SER A 205 12.80 -17.43 7.84
N GLU A 206 12.22 -18.62 7.70
CA GLU A 206 11.09 -18.87 6.80
C GLU A 206 9.72 -18.62 7.45
N THR A 207 9.68 -18.17 8.71
CA THR A 207 8.42 -18.00 9.45
C THR A 207 7.48 -17.03 8.72
N PHE A 208 7.92 -15.80 8.41
CA PHE A 208 7.07 -14.87 7.66
C PHE A 208 6.86 -15.25 6.20
N THR A 209 7.84 -15.86 5.54
CA THR A 209 7.73 -16.23 4.12
C THR A 209 6.73 -17.37 3.93
N SER A 210 6.53 -18.22 4.94
CA SER A 210 5.54 -19.31 4.90
C SER A 210 4.11 -18.82 4.67
N PHE A 211 3.77 -17.61 5.13
CA PHE A 211 2.44 -17.00 4.92
C PHE A 211 2.22 -16.51 3.49
N PHE A 212 3.29 -16.43 2.68
CA PHE A 212 3.25 -15.99 1.29
C PHE A 212 3.36 -17.15 0.28
N VAL A 213 3.53 -18.42 0.70
CA VAL A 213 3.74 -19.54 -0.23
C VAL A 213 2.62 -19.62 -1.30
N GLU A 214 1.38 -19.44 -0.88
CA GLU A 214 0.19 -19.30 -1.77
C GLU A 214 -0.36 -17.86 -1.75
N GLY A 215 0.45 -16.91 -1.28
CA GLY A 215 0.08 -15.51 -1.11
C GLY A 215 -0.04 -14.77 -2.44
N ARG A 216 -0.59 -13.56 -2.36
CA ARG A 216 -0.84 -12.71 -3.53
C ARG A 216 0.07 -11.49 -3.55
N GLN A 217 0.61 -11.17 -4.71
CA GLN A 217 1.25 -9.88 -4.94
C GLN A 217 0.32 -9.00 -5.79
N GLY A 218 0.01 -7.82 -5.29
CA GLY A 218 -0.68 -6.78 -6.05
C GLY A 218 0.27 -5.63 -6.37
N VAL A 219 0.10 -4.99 -7.51
CA VAL A 219 0.80 -3.74 -7.87
C VAL A 219 -0.23 -2.66 -8.11
N ARG A 220 -0.06 -1.50 -7.45
CA ARG A 220 -0.89 -0.30 -7.64
C ARG A 220 -0.07 0.83 -8.23
N LEU A 221 -0.42 1.26 -9.43
CA LEU A 221 0.04 2.53 -9.97
C LEU A 221 -0.90 3.63 -9.49
N ASN A 222 -0.35 4.75 -9.01
CA ASN A 222 -1.12 5.84 -8.44
C ASN A 222 -0.77 7.13 -9.19
N LEU A 223 -1.81 7.86 -9.60
CA LEU A 223 -1.73 9.19 -10.18
C LEU A 223 -2.48 10.17 -9.29
N TYR A 224 -1.77 11.18 -8.81
CA TYR A 224 -2.34 12.30 -8.05
C TYR A 224 -2.21 13.57 -8.91
N PRO A 225 -3.26 13.99 -9.62
CA PRO A 225 -3.26 15.21 -10.42
C PRO A 225 -3.08 16.46 -9.55
N PRO A 226 -2.53 17.57 -10.07
CA PRO A 226 -2.45 18.81 -9.32
C PRO A 226 -3.85 19.33 -8.93
N CYS A 227 -3.92 20.06 -7.82
CA CYS A 227 -5.16 20.65 -7.33
C CYS A 227 -4.92 22.07 -6.83
N VAL A 228 -5.64 23.05 -7.40
CA VAL A 228 -5.55 24.47 -6.98
C VAL A 228 -6.04 24.71 -5.54
N GLN A 229 -6.79 23.77 -4.98
CA GLN A 229 -7.22 23.74 -3.57
C GLN A 229 -6.60 22.53 -2.85
N ALA A 230 -5.31 22.24 -3.08
CA ALA A 230 -4.62 21.07 -2.52
C ALA A 230 -4.75 20.94 -0.99
N ASN A 231 -4.92 22.04 -0.27
CA ASN A 231 -5.14 22.06 1.18
C ASN A 231 -6.55 21.61 1.62
N LYS A 232 -7.47 21.35 0.68
CA LYS A 232 -8.85 20.92 0.95
C LYS A 232 -9.14 19.48 0.53
N VAL A 233 -8.18 18.82 -0.11
CA VAL A 233 -8.32 17.47 -0.64
C VAL A 233 -7.19 16.59 -0.10
N MET A 234 -7.41 15.28 -0.05
CA MET A 234 -6.36 14.32 0.23
C MET A 234 -6.14 13.45 -0.99
N GLY A 235 -4.89 13.22 -1.38
CA GLY A 235 -4.56 12.32 -2.50
C GLY A 235 -4.86 10.87 -2.15
N LEU A 236 -4.56 10.48 -0.91
CA LEU A 236 -4.98 9.22 -0.30
C LEU A 236 -5.15 9.43 1.21
N GLY A 237 -6.36 9.20 1.73
CA GLY A 237 -6.71 9.36 3.14
C GLY A 237 -5.78 8.60 4.11
N PRO A 238 -5.73 9.01 5.40
CA PRO A 238 -5.05 8.27 6.46
C PRO A 238 -5.44 6.80 6.49
N HIS A 239 -4.45 5.91 6.43
CA HIS A 239 -4.64 4.46 6.53
C HIS A 239 -3.35 3.75 6.95
N SER A 240 -3.50 2.53 7.45
CA SER A 240 -2.43 1.54 7.50
C SER A 240 -2.64 0.49 6.38
N ASP A 241 -1.56 -0.16 5.95
CA ASP A 241 -1.66 -1.17 4.89
C ASP A 241 -2.02 -2.53 5.49
N PRO A 242 -3.02 -3.26 4.94
CA PRO A 242 -3.50 -4.49 5.55
C PRO A 242 -2.69 -5.74 5.19
N ASN A 243 -1.54 -5.57 4.57
CA ASN A 243 -0.74 -6.64 3.97
C ASN A 243 0.42 -7.06 4.90
N LEU A 244 1.38 -7.85 4.38
CA LEU A 244 2.62 -8.16 5.11
C LEU A 244 3.61 -7.00 5.00
N LEU A 245 3.94 -6.63 3.76
CA LEU A 245 4.93 -5.61 3.45
C LEU A 245 4.59 -4.91 2.14
N SER A 246 4.79 -3.59 2.12
CA SER A 246 4.61 -2.72 0.96
C SER A 246 5.96 -2.16 0.52
N LEU A 247 6.21 -2.18 -0.79
CA LEU A 247 7.37 -1.56 -1.43
C LEU A 247 6.87 -0.47 -2.39
N LEU A 248 7.14 0.79 -2.06
CA LEU A 248 6.74 1.96 -2.82
C LEU A 248 7.94 2.54 -3.59
N MET A 249 7.80 2.61 -4.91
CA MET A 249 8.68 3.39 -5.79
C MET A 249 8.00 4.70 -6.15
N GLN A 250 8.68 5.81 -5.88
CA GLN A 250 8.26 7.10 -6.39
C GLN A 250 8.74 7.27 -7.84
N VAL A 251 7.83 7.67 -8.74
CA VAL A 251 8.11 7.73 -10.20
C VAL A 251 8.69 9.09 -10.60
N ASN A 252 8.30 10.16 -9.93
CA ASN A 252 8.78 11.52 -10.20
C ASN A 252 9.11 12.28 -8.90
N ASP A 253 9.81 13.41 -8.98
CA ASP A 253 10.34 14.12 -7.80
C ASP A 253 9.29 14.92 -7.00
N VAL A 254 8.00 14.63 -7.18
CA VAL A 254 6.91 15.32 -6.48
C VAL A 254 6.64 14.63 -5.15
N GLN A 255 6.90 15.34 -4.06
CA GLN A 255 6.61 14.87 -2.70
C GLN A 255 5.10 14.75 -2.47
N GLY A 256 4.71 13.90 -1.51
CA GLY A 256 3.30 13.76 -1.14
C GLY A 256 3.05 12.74 -0.03
N LEU A 257 3.90 11.72 0.13
CA LEU A 257 3.77 10.76 1.22
C LEU A 257 4.06 11.43 2.57
N GLN A 258 3.15 11.24 3.52
CA GLN A 258 3.30 11.62 4.92
C GLN A 258 3.02 10.42 5.81
N ILE A 259 3.79 10.27 6.90
CA ILE A 259 3.63 9.20 7.88
C ILE A 259 3.28 9.78 9.25
N MET A 260 2.46 9.08 10.02
CA MET A 260 2.11 9.47 11.38
C MET A 260 3.23 9.04 12.33
N LYS A 261 3.88 9.99 13.00
CA LYS A 261 4.91 9.73 14.01
C LYS A 261 4.65 10.58 15.24
N ASN A 262 4.47 9.92 16.39
CA ASN A 262 4.24 10.57 17.69
C ASN A 262 3.07 11.59 17.70
N GLY A 263 2.05 11.37 16.87
CA GLY A 263 0.88 12.25 16.75
C GLY A 263 1.02 13.36 15.69
N ASN A 264 2.14 13.43 14.98
CA ASN A 264 2.39 14.41 13.93
C ASN A 264 2.58 13.76 12.57
N TRP A 265 2.17 14.46 11.51
CA TRP A 265 2.43 14.03 10.14
C TRP A 265 3.83 14.45 9.70
N VAL A 266 4.65 13.48 9.32
CA VAL A 266 6.05 13.68 8.89
C VAL A 266 6.15 13.43 7.38
N PRO A 267 6.64 14.40 6.58
CA PRO A 267 6.82 14.21 5.15
C PRO A 267 7.99 13.28 4.86
N VAL A 268 7.79 12.33 3.94
CA VAL A 268 8.87 11.46 3.46
C VAL A 268 9.53 12.10 2.25
N LYS A 269 10.82 12.42 2.37
CA LYS A 269 11.69 12.82 1.25
C LYS A 269 12.38 11.57 0.69
N PRO A 270 12.00 11.08 -0.50
CA PRO A 270 12.59 9.87 -1.05
C PRO A 270 14.07 10.08 -1.40
N VAL A 271 14.90 9.10 -1.06
CA VAL A 271 16.29 8.99 -1.53
C VAL A 271 16.24 8.53 -2.99
N PRO A 272 16.98 9.18 -3.91
CA PRO A 272 17.04 8.76 -5.29
C PRO A 272 17.40 7.28 -5.44
N GLY A 273 16.62 6.56 -6.24
CA GLY A 273 16.81 5.12 -6.46
C GLY A 273 16.42 4.22 -5.28
N ALA A 274 15.87 4.75 -4.19
CA ALA A 274 15.41 3.93 -3.07
C ALA A 274 13.96 3.47 -3.24
N PHE A 275 13.63 2.33 -2.64
CA PHE A 275 12.24 1.97 -2.31
C PHE A 275 11.90 2.47 -0.92
N ILE A 276 10.69 3.00 -0.74
CA ILE A 276 10.12 3.21 0.60
C ILE A 276 9.41 1.92 0.98
N VAL A 277 9.80 1.32 2.09
CA VAL A 277 9.23 0.05 2.58
C VAL A 277 8.46 0.32 3.85
N ASN A 278 7.26 -0.23 3.97
CA ASN A 278 6.49 -0.19 5.20
C ASN A 278 5.92 -1.54 5.62
N ILE A 279 5.84 -1.70 6.93
CA ILE A 279 5.24 -2.86 7.61
C ILE A 279 3.73 -2.74 7.48
N GLY A 280 3.06 -3.84 7.14
CA GLY A 280 1.61 -3.91 7.12
C GLY A 280 1.02 -4.52 8.40
N ASP A 281 -0.29 -4.40 8.53
CA ASP A 281 -1.07 -4.78 9.70
C ASP A 281 -0.89 -6.26 10.07
N VAL A 282 -0.73 -7.14 9.07
CA VAL A 282 -0.51 -8.57 9.29
C VAL A 282 0.74 -8.82 10.11
N ILE A 283 1.85 -8.15 9.77
CA ILE A 283 3.11 -8.29 10.52
C ILE A 283 2.99 -7.65 11.90
N GLU A 284 2.34 -6.49 12.05
CA GLU A 284 2.11 -5.92 13.39
C GLU A 284 1.33 -6.90 14.29
N MET A 285 0.25 -7.48 13.79
CA MET A 285 -0.57 -8.44 14.54
C MET A 285 0.22 -9.70 14.86
N MET A 286 0.93 -10.28 13.89
CA MET A 286 1.77 -11.48 14.09
C MET A 286 2.91 -11.24 15.07
N THR A 287 3.50 -10.05 15.08
CA THR A 287 4.57 -9.69 16.01
C THR A 287 4.06 -9.22 17.37
N ASN A 288 2.75 -9.36 17.64
CA ASN A 288 2.11 -8.90 18.87
C ASN A 288 2.40 -7.41 19.17
N GLY A 289 2.51 -6.61 18.11
CA GLY A 289 2.76 -5.17 18.18
C GLY A 289 4.23 -4.78 18.35
N GLU A 290 5.18 -5.70 18.17
CA GLU A 290 6.61 -5.36 18.19
C GLU A 290 7.00 -4.53 16.96
N TYR A 291 6.65 -4.96 15.75
CA TYR A 291 6.74 -4.13 14.55
C TYR A 291 5.47 -3.32 14.33
N LYS A 292 5.60 -2.14 13.74
CA LYS A 292 4.52 -1.16 13.65
C LYS A 292 4.02 -0.99 12.23
N SER A 293 2.74 -1.25 12.00
CA SER A 293 2.00 -0.80 10.83
C SER A 293 1.59 0.64 11.06
N THR A 294 2.33 1.56 10.45
CA THR A 294 2.19 2.99 10.73
C THR A 294 1.20 3.63 9.77
N GLU A 295 0.30 4.45 10.34
CA GLU A 295 -0.66 5.21 9.55
C GLU A 295 0.08 6.20 8.63
N HIS A 296 -0.36 6.29 7.39
CA HIS A 296 0.22 7.15 6.37
C HIS A 296 -0.87 7.71 5.46
N ARG A 297 -0.58 8.84 4.83
CA ARG A 297 -1.47 9.53 3.88
C ARG A 297 -0.67 10.08 2.70
N VAL A 298 -1.37 10.49 1.65
CA VAL A 298 -0.75 11.19 0.51
C VAL A 298 -1.42 12.54 0.32
N VAL A 299 -0.65 13.62 0.46
CA VAL A 299 -1.09 14.98 0.13
C VAL A 299 -0.87 15.28 -1.36
N VAL A 300 -1.66 16.22 -1.90
CA VAL A 300 -1.60 16.64 -3.30
C VAL A 300 -0.77 17.91 -3.44
N ASN A 301 -0.13 18.08 -4.60
CA ASN A 301 0.61 19.29 -4.93
C ASN A 301 -0.26 20.28 -5.73
N LEU A 302 -0.01 21.58 -5.57
CA LEU A 302 -0.76 22.64 -6.24
C LEU A 302 -0.58 22.64 -7.77
N GLU A 303 0.63 22.31 -8.25
CA GLU A 303 1.05 22.58 -9.63
C GLU A 303 1.50 21.32 -10.38
N LYS A 304 2.01 20.31 -9.67
CA LYS A 304 2.64 19.13 -10.28
C LYS A 304 1.87 17.86 -9.95
N GLN A 305 1.67 17.01 -10.95
CA GLN A 305 1.16 15.67 -10.70
C GLN A 305 2.20 14.81 -9.99
N ARG A 306 1.76 13.92 -9.08
CA ARG A 306 2.62 12.91 -8.45
C ARG A 306 2.28 11.52 -8.96
N LEU A 307 3.30 10.71 -9.24
CA LEU A 307 3.16 9.32 -9.65
C LEU A 307 3.93 8.39 -8.69
N SER A 308 3.32 7.26 -8.34
CA SER A 308 4.01 6.22 -7.55
C SER A 308 3.50 4.81 -7.84
N ILE A 309 4.38 3.83 -7.68
CA ILE A 309 4.11 2.40 -7.88
C ILE A 309 4.29 1.70 -6.53
N ALA A 310 3.25 1.05 -6.03
CA ALA A 310 3.30 0.29 -4.80
C ALA A 310 3.10 -1.21 -5.09
N ALA A 311 4.05 -2.03 -4.66
CA ALA A 311 3.93 -3.48 -4.66
C ALA A 311 3.57 -3.97 -3.25
N PHE A 312 2.48 -4.73 -3.15
CA PHE A 312 1.93 -5.22 -1.89
C PHE A 312 2.09 -6.74 -1.83
N LEU A 313 2.78 -7.23 -0.80
CA LEU A 313 2.86 -8.66 -0.53
C LEU A 313 1.80 -9.05 0.51
N ASN A 314 0.86 -9.89 0.10
CA ASN A 314 -0.29 -10.28 0.91
C ASN A 314 -0.19 -11.77 1.27
N PRO A 315 -0.64 -12.18 2.46
CA PRO A 315 -0.75 -13.59 2.77
C PRO A 315 -1.82 -14.26 1.91
N ASP A 316 -1.90 -15.59 1.95
CA ASP A 316 -3.04 -16.30 1.37
C ASP A 316 -4.37 -15.85 2.01
N ILE A 317 -5.45 -15.83 1.23
CA ILE A 317 -6.75 -15.29 1.65
C ILE A 317 -7.34 -16.04 2.86
N GLN A 318 -7.05 -17.33 3.00
CA GLN A 318 -7.53 -18.18 4.10
C GLN A 318 -6.57 -18.18 5.30
N THR A 319 -5.44 -17.45 5.22
CA THR A 319 -4.46 -17.38 6.31
C THR A 319 -5.09 -16.85 7.59
N MET A 320 -4.89 -17.57 8.69
CA MET A 320 -5.22 -17.09 10.02
C MET A 320 -4.14 -16.14 10.52
N ILE A 321 -4.50 -14.88 10.71
CA ILE A 321 -3.66 -13.83 11.29
C ILE A 321 -3.83 -13.90 12.80
N SER A 322 -2.74 -14.13 13.52
CA SER A 322 -2.73 -14.14 14.99
C SER A 322 -1.33 -13.84 15.52
N PRO A 323 -1.20 -13.31 16.75
CA PRO A 323 0.09 -13.16 17.41
C PRO A 323 0.85 -14.50 17.45
N LEU A 324 2.08 -14.50 16.93
CA LEU A 324 2.91 -15.70 16.87
C LEU A 324 3.26 -16.16 18.30
N PRO A 325 3.08 -17.47 18.63
CA PRO A 325 3.31 -17.96 19.99
C PRO A 325 4.69 -17.61 20.56
N ASP A 326 5.73 -17.69 19.71
CA ASP A 326 7.11 -17.36 20.07
C ASP A 326 7.32 -15.89 20.45
N LEU A 327 6.45 -14.99 20.00
CA LEU A 327 6.51 -13.54 20.24
C LEU A 327 5.52 -13.07 21.30
N VAL A 328 4.56 -13.93 21.69
CA VAL A 328 3.64 -13.65 22.80
C VAL A 328 4.35 -13.85 24.15
N LYS A 329 5.17 -14.90 24.32
CA LYS A 329 5.96 -15.22 25.55
C LYS A 329 5.19 -14.92 26.86
N GLN A 330 5.84 -14.30 27.85
CA GLN A 330 5.28 -13.92 29.15
C GLN A 330 4.21 -12.81 29.07
N ASN A 331 3.98 -12.24 27.89
CA ASN A 331 2.95 -11.23 27.67
C ASN A 331 1.65 -11.89 27.21
N ARG A 332 0.54 -11.20 27.44
CA ARG A 332 -0.75 -11.60 26.87
C ARG A 332 -0.79 -11.24 25.38
N PRO A 333 -1.53 -11.99 24.55
CA PRO A 333 -1.81 -11.56 23.19
C PRO A 333 -2.50 -10.19 23.24
N LYS A 334 -2.04 -9.25 22.41
CA LYS A 334 -2.58 -7.89 22.30
C LYS A 334 -3.59 -7.77 21.17
N TYR A 335 -3.65 -8.75 20.27
CA TYR A 335 -4.53 -8.73 19.10
C TYR A 335 -5.36 -10.00 19.04
N LYS A 336 -6.58 -9.87 18.52
CA LYS A 336 -7.49 -10.99 18.21
C LYS A 336 -6.97 -11.77 17.00
N SER A 337 -7.30 -13.04 16.94
CA SER A 337 -7.11 -13.86 15.73
C SER A 337 -8.24 -13.63 14.73
N VAL A 338 -7.93 -13.60 13.44
CA VAL A 338 -8.90 -13.40 12.34
C VAL A 338 -8.36 -14.02 11.06
N SER A 339 -9.23 -14.50 10.15
CA SER A 339 -8.76 -14.86 8.81
C SER A 339 -8.43 -13.61 7.99
N TYR A 340 -7.52 -13.72 7.02
CA TYR A 340 -7.19 -12.58 6.17
C TYR A 340 -8.39 -12.10 5.34
N GLU A 341 -9.20 -13.03 4.84
CA GLU A 341 -10.48 -12.74 4.18
C GLU A 341 -11.40 -11.87 5.05
N GLU A 342 -11.63 -12.29 6.30
CA GLU A 342 -12.49 -11.55 7.21
C GLU A 342 -11.88 -10.19 7.57
N TYR A 343 -10.55 -10.11 7.73
CA TYR A 343 -9.85 -8.85 7.97
C TYR A 343 -10.08 -7.86 6.82
N LEU A 344 -9.87 -8.29 5.57
CA LEU A 344 -10.14 -7.48 4.38
C LEU A 344 -11.61 -7.07 4.29
N ALA A 345 -12.55 -7.99 4.54
CA ALA A 345 -13.98 -7.69 4.54
C ALA A 345 -14.35 -6.59 5.55
N ARG A 346 -13.73 -6.60 6.74
CA ARG A 346 -13.94 -5.57 7.77
C ARG A 346 -13.39 -4.19 7.35
N ILE A 347 -12.28 -4.12 6.61
CA ILE A 347 -11.75 -2.85 6.06
C ILE A 347 -12.80 -2.19 5.17
N TYR A 348 -13.42 -2.97 4.29
CA TYR A 348 -14.46 -2.45 3.39
C TYR A 348 -15.68 -1.93 4.17
N GLN A 349 -16.07 -2.62 5.25
CA GLN A 349 -17.16 -2.16 6.10
C GLN A 349 -16.80 -0.89 6.89
N ILE A 350 -15.55 -0.73 7.33
CA ILE A 350 -15.10 0.44 8.09
C ILE A 350 -14.95 1.66 7.18
N LYS A 351 -14.44 1.51 5.96
CA LYS A 351 -14.36 2.61 4.99
C LYS A 351 -15.74 3.21 4.68
N LYS A 352 -16.79 2.41 4.80
CA LYS A 352 -18.18 2.89 4.68
C LYS A 352 -18.63 3.75 5.87
N LEU A 353 -17.96 3.67 7.02
CA LEU A 353 -18.40 4.21 8.30
C LEU A 353 -17.46 5.30 8.88
N ASP A 354 -16.38 5.66 8.17
CA ASP A 354 -15.42 6.70 8.58
C ASP A 354 -14.90 6.55 10.03
N ARG A 355 -14.40 5.35 10.37
CA ARG A 355 -13.96 5.00 11.73
C ARG A 355 -12.45 4.82 11.81
N LYS A 356 -11.91 4.91 13.05
CA LYS A 356 -10.51 4.64 13.42
C LYS A 356 -9.92 3.41 12.73
N SER A 357 -8.59 3.41 12.55
CA SER A 357 -7.82 2.31 11.95
C SER A 357 -8.32 0.93 12.38
N LEU A 358 -8.55 0.02 11.42
CA LEU A 358 -9.09 -1.32 11.70
C LEU A 358 -8.20 -2.09 12.67
N ILE A 359 -6.88 -1.89 12.60
CA ILE A 359 -5.94 -2.56 13.50
C ILE A 359 -6.23 -2.27 14.98
N ASP A 360 -6.77 -1.09 15.31
CA ASP A 360 -7.18 -0.76 16.68
C ASP A 360 -8.38 -1.58 17.15
N GLN A 361 -9.30 -1.94 16.26
CA GLN A 361 -10.46 -2.79 16.58
C GLN A 361 -10.05 -4.26 16.81
N MET A 362 -8.88 -4.63 16.29
CA MET A 362 -8.27 -5.94 16.52
C MET A 362 -7.56 -6.04 17.86
N LYS A 363 -7.28 -4.92 18.54
CA LYS A 363 -6.66 -4.96 19.87
C LYS A 363 -7.61 -5.61 20.89
N LEU A 364 -7.04 -6.41 21.78
CA LEU A 364 -7.71 -6.95 22.95
C LEU A 364 -7.69 -5.91 24.06
N GLU A 365 -8.77 -5.81 24.83
CA GLU A 365 -8.79 -5.02 26.06
C GLU A 365 -7.71 -5.57 27.00
N GLN A 366 -6.84 -4.68 27.50
CA GLN A 366 -5.70 -5.06 28.35
C GLN A 366 -6.04 -5.05 29.83
#